data_AF-A0A2A2DPC5-F1
#
_entry.id   AF-A0A2A2DPC5-F1
#
_cell.length_a   1.000
_cell.length_b   1.000
_cell.length_c   1.000
_cell.angle_alpha   90.00
_cell.angle_beta   90.00
_cell.angle_gamma   90.00
#
_symmetry.space_group_name_H-M   'P 1'
#
loop_
_entity.id
_entity.type
_entity.pdbx_description
1 polymer ?
#
loop_
_entity_poly.entity_id
_entity_poly.type
_entity_poly.pdbx_seq_one_letter_code
_entity_poly.pdbx_strand_id
1 'polypeptide(L)'
;MAIAITGEDVALDETVGLQNATATPTPAGDADDNDILVASLPSTFSTRLTALGAGTATGAALSGYTGAVGDTGSNAFTITGGASITDISFVDSAGAPLDGLDSGLDTLDGTSILLYTDTDNNILLGRAGGPSGAIVFAAYIEETGSPVTGGKIWTVEYQPLKHPDATNPDDSLNLLDKVFIGATQDLEFSLSNAPSGQNLFLMFTKLNPATETVDGVVRITDPTIIATGKDPADQSSGANINTGDTINTSQGGGPTTIGTNNQMITEQEGIRFSFVTGARQDVTVPNLSQTEADVESNIDFTSVYNTTSANFDVVQLQGGKSAVVKISAFNTAAEPGVNFVNGYANDTPVAITNVLVTNISTGQVIENSDGSVDDPNINISFSGGVATITGVLAGYQIGYTTTSDHNRVLIENGAAVDARGNDHADFDIGGFTLSQASSTIAEIGSRMIFEDDGPSISAAGTEPALTVDETVLATDATQSFTANFSSAFGADGAGTLTYALGVTAGPSGLTDTATGEAVNLSLNGTVVEGRTATTNLLVFTVSVAANGDVTLD
;
A
#
# COMPACT_ATOMS: atom_id res chain seq x y z
N MET A 1 -10.07 -11.18 2.80
CA MET A 1 -8.96 -10.77 1.93
C MET A 1 -7.62 -10.97 2.62
N ALA A 2 -6.58 -11.25 1.84
CA ALA A 2 -5.19 -11.30 2.28
C ALA A 2 -4.27 -10.79 1.15
N ILE A 3 -3.19 -10.09 1.50
CA ILE A 3 -2.09 -9.74 0.60
C ILE A 3 -0.95 -10.72 0.81
N ALA A 4 -0.38 -11.24 -0.28
CA ALA A 4 0.83 -12.05 -0.27
C ALA A 4 1.90 -11.41 -1.15
N ILE A 5 3.06 -11.13 -0.57
CA ILE A 5 4.25 -10.67 -1.30
C ILE A 5 4.81 -11.85 -2.09
N THR A 6 5.07 -11.65 -3.38
CA THR A 6 5.49 -12.72 -4.30
C THR A 6 6.96 -13.10 -4.13
N GLY A 7 7.75 -12.20 -3.53
CA GLY A 7 9.20 -12.31 -3.43
C GLY A 7 9.95 -11.71 -4.62
N GLU A 8 9.22 -11.13 -5.59
CA GLU A 8 9.83 -10.35 -6.67
C GLU A 8 10.35 -9.03 -6.11
N ASP A 9 11.62 -8.75 -6.33
CA ASP A 9 12.24 -7.48 -5.97
C ASP A 9 11.98 -6.43 -7.08
N VAL A 10 12.15 -5.16 -6.71
CA VAL A 10 12.25 -4.01 -7.61
C VAL A 10 13.54 -3.28 -7.24
N ALA A 11 14.63 -3.75 -7.81
CA ALA A 11 15.97 -3.20 -7.63
C ALA A 11 16.27 -2.20 -8.75
N LEU A 12 16.62 -0.98 -8.34
CA LEU A 12 17.08 0.12 -9.19
C LEU A 12 18.55 0.36 -8.87
N ASP A 13 19.39 0.32 -9.90
CA ASP A 13 20.82 0.60 -9.77
C ASP A 13 21.13 2.03 -10.26
N GLU A 14 21.91 2.77 -9.48
CA GLU A 14 22.37 4.13 -9.81
C GLU A 14 23.35 4.15 -11.01
N THR A 15 23.88 2.99 -11.38
CA THR A 15 24.90 2.79 -12.42
C THR A 15 24.35 3.18 -13.78
N VAL A 16 25.09 4.04 -14.48
CA VAL A 16 24.70 4.53 -15.80
C VAL A 16 24.47 3.38 -16.79
N GLY A 17 23.22 3.19 -17.19
CA GLY A 17 22.86 2.15 -18.14
C GLY A 17 21.52 1.53 -17.81
N LEU A 18 21.32 0.30 -18.26
CA LEU A 18 20.29 -0.57 -17.71
C LEU A 18 21.03 -1.72 -17.05
N GLN A 19 20.82 -1.91 -15.76
CA GLN A 19 21.29 -3.08 -15.01
C GLN A 19 20.12 -4.05 -14.89
N ASN A 20 20.23 -5.14 -15.64
CA ASN A 20 19.32 -6.27 -15.60
C ASN A 20 19.96 -7.45 -16.31
N ALA A 21 19.39 -8.64 -16.08
CA ALA A 21 19.88 -9.91 -16.62
C ALA A 21 20.14 -9.94 -18.15
N THR A 22 19.48 -9.08 -18.93
CA THR A 22 19.65 -9.03 -20.39
C THR A 22 20.67 -7.99 -20.84
N ALA A 23 20.66 -6.80 -20.26
CA ALA A 23 21.52 -5.68 -20.65
C ALA A 23 22.93 -5.83 -20.05
N THR A 24 23.01 -6.23 -18.78
CA THR A 24 24.26 -6.38 -18.04
C THR A 24 24.30 -7.74 -17.33
N PRO A 25 24.57 -8.84 -18.05
CA PRO A 25 24.56 -10.18 -17.47
C PRO A 25 25.76 -10.49 -16.55
N THR A 26 26.73 -9.57 -16.45
CA THR A 26 27.90 -9.67 -15.59
C THR A 26 28.38 -8.25 -15.20
N PRO A 27 28.81 -8.02 -13.96
CA PRO A 27 28.83 -8.95 -12.81
C PRO A 27 27.41 -9.37 -12.35
N ALA A 28 27.35 -10.22 -11.33
CA ALA A 28 26.08 -10.82 -10.93
C ALA A 28 25.11 -9.84 -10.23
N GLY A 29 25.62 -8.80 -9.56
CA GLY A 29 24.82 -7.72 -8.97
C GLY A 29 24.08 -6.95 -10.06
N ASP A 30 24.79 -6.40 -11.04
CA ASP A 30 24.15 -5.72 -12.20
C ASP A 30 23.13 -6.60 -12.97
N ALA A 31 23.25 -7.93 -12.87
CA ALA A 31 22.39 -8.88 -13.56
C ALA A 31 21.12 -9.24 -12.79
N ASP A 32 21.07 -9.06 -11.47
CA ASP A 32 19.89 -9.34 -10.64
C ASP A 32 18.99 -8.12 -10.41
N ASP A 33 19.40 -6.95 -10.91
CA ASP A 33 18.61 -5.73 -10.97
C ASP A 33 17.43 -5.76 -11.95
N ASN A 34 16.55 -4.76 -11.82
CA ASN A 34 15.30 -4.67 -12.56
C ASN A 34 15.14 -3.37 -13.34
N ASP A 35 16.26 -2.76 -13.75
CA ASP A 35 16.24 -1.50 -14.47
C ASP A 35 15.44 -1.59 -15.76
N ILE A 36 14.64 -0.56 -15.96
CA ILE A 36 13.84 -0.34 -17.15
C ILE A 36 13.99 1.10 -17.61
N LEU A 37 13.85 1.33 -18.92
CA LEU A 37 13.87 2.69 -19.46
C LEU A 37 12.84 3.58 -18.75
N VAL A 38 13.26 4.75 -18.29
CA VAL A 38 12.39 5.80 -17.69
C VAL A 38 11.20 6.14 -18.59
N ALA A 39 11.37 6.06 -19.91
CA ALA A 39 10.30 6.29 -20.89
C ALA A 39 9.16 5.25 -20.83
N SER A 40 9.35 4.13 -20.13
CA SER A 40 8.37 3.06 -19.94
C SER A 40 7.47 3.29 -18.73
N LEU A 41 7.72 4.32 -17.91
CA LEU A 41 6.89 4.63 -16.74
C LEU A 41 5.41 4.77 -17.13
N PRO A 42 4.48 4.24 -16.31
CA PRO A 42 3.05 4.44 -16.52
C PRO A 42 2.70 5.93 -16.70
N SER A 43 1.77 6.23 -17.62
CA SER A 43 1.41 7.61 -17.95
C SER A 43 0.80 8.37 -16.77
N THR A 44 -0.02 7.70 -15.96
CA THR A 44 -0.58 8.23 -14.71
C THR A 44 0.55 8.67 -13.76
N PHE A 45 1.54 7.80 -13.57
CA PHE A 45 2.67 8.06 -12.67
C PHE A 45 3.57 9.19 -13.18
N SER A 46 4.04 9.11 -14.42
CA SER A 46 4.92 10.13 -15.02
C SER A 46 4.27 11.51 -15.11
N THR A 47 2.96 11.57 -15.40
CA THR A 47 2.20 12.83 -15.40
C THR A 47 2.13 13.43 -14.00
N ARG A 48 1.87 12.60 -12.98
CA ARG A 48 1.80 13.05 -11.59
C ARG A 48 3.15 13.57 -11.10
N LEU A 49 4.25 12.87 -11.35
CA LEU A 49 5.61 13.31 -10.98
C LEU A 49 6.00 14.64 -11.68
N THR A 50 5.60 14.81 -12.94
CA THR A 50 5.78 16.07 -13.66
C THR A 50 5.01 17.22 -12.99
N ALA A 51 3.76 16.99 -12.59
CA ALA A 51 2.95 17.98 -11.89
C ALA A 51 3.51 18.33 -10.50
N LEU A 52 4.14 17.37 -9.83
CA LEU A 52 4.83 17.55 -8.55
C LEU A 52 6.21 18.22 -8.69
N GLY A 53 6.70 18.42 -9.91
CA GLY A 53 8.00 19.05 -10.17
C GLY A 53 9.20 18.19 -9.76
N ALA A 54 9.11 16.86 -9.92
CA ALA A 54 10.15 15.92 -9.47
C ALA A 54 11.53 16.15 -10.13
N GLY A 55 11.58 16.72 -11.34
CA GLY A 55 12.83 16.99 -12.07
C GLY A 55 13.10 15.94 -13.14
N THR A 56 14.38 15.65 -13.39
CA THR A 56 14.83 14.65 -14.37
C THR A 56 15.21 13.38 -13.64
N ALA A 57 14.58 12.26 -14.00
CA ALA A 57 14.90 10.97 -13.41
C ALA A 57 16.28 10.47 -13.88
N THR A 58 17.00 9.80 -12.99
CA THR A 58 18.30 9.15 -13.23
C THR A 58 18.12 7.71 -13.70
N GLY A 59 17.23 6.97 -13.06
CA GLY A 59 16.92 5.57 -13.36
C GLY A 59 15.48 5.21 -13.02
N ALA A 60 15.03 4.03 -13.46
CA ALA A 60 13.75 3.47 -13.09
C ALA A 60 13.83 1.95 -13.08
N ALA A 61 13.06 1.30 -12.21
CA ALA A 61 12.95 -0.15 -12.16
C ALA A 61 11.49 -0.61 -12.09
N LEU A 62 11.26 -1.86 -12.49
CA LEU A 62 9.96 -2.51 -12.46
C LEU A 62 10.09 -3.90 -11.85
N SER A 63 9.25 -4.21 -10.86
CA SER A 63 9.32 -5.47 -10.13
C SER A 63 9.44 -6.70 -11.04
N GLY A 64 10.48 -7.51 -10.83
CA GLY A 64 10.77 -8.74 -11.58
C GLY A 64 11.08 -8.56 -13.07
N TYR A 65 11.39 -7.34 -13.52
CA TYR A 65 11.79 -7.08 -14.91
C TYR A 65 13.22 -7.56 -15.18
N THR A 66 13.41 -8.28 -16.28
CA THR A 66 14.71 -8.92 -16.64
C THR A 66 15.36 -8.35 -17.89
N GLY A 67 14.72 -7.38 -18.55
CA GLY A 67 15.15 -6.86 -19.86
C GLY A 67 14.83 -7.77 -21.05
N ALA A 68 14.29 -8.97 -20.82
CA ALA A 68 13.98 -9.91 -21.91
C ALA A 68 12.91 -9.34 -22.86
N VAL A 69 12.97 -9.73 -24.13
CA VAL A 69 12.03 -9.22 -25.15
C VAL A 69 10.59 -9.60 -24.79
N GLY A 70 9.74 -8.59 -24.60
CA GLY A 70 8.33 -8.76 -24.23
C GLY A 70 8.08 -8.98 -22.75
N ASP A 71 9.13 -8.91 -21.92
CA ASP A 71 9.00 -8.83 -20.49
C ASP A 71 8.30 -7.52 -20.10
N THR A 72 7.36 -7.62 -19.16
CA THR A 72 6.60 -6.48 -18.64
C THR A 72 6.68 -6.43 -17.12
N GLY A 73 7.63 -7.15 -16.50
CA GLY A 73 7.71 -7.33 -15.06
C GLY A 73 6.66 -8.29 -14.51
N SER A 74 6.82 -8.59 -13.23
CA SER A 74 6.03 -9.52 -12.43
C SER A 74 5.30 -8.78 -11.31
N ASN A 75 4.21 -9.37 -10.83
CA ASN A 75 3.53 -8.84 -9.65
C ASN A 75 4.45 -8.93 -8.44
N ALA A 76 4.62 -7.83 -7.71
CA ALA A 76 5.32 -7.81 -6.42
C ALA A 76 4.44 -8.32 -5.27
N PHE A 77 3.12 -8.24 -5.44
CA PHE A 77 2.15 -8.79 -4.51
C PHE A 77 0.90 -9.32 -5.22
N THR A 78 0.22 -10.23 -4.55
CA THR A 78 -1.07 -10.79 -4.97
C THR A 78 -2.10 -10.62 -3.86
N ILE A 79 -3.36 -10.52 -4.25
CA ILE A 79 -4.50 -10.37 -3.34
C ILE A 79 -5.44 -11.55 -3.55
N THR A 80 -5.85 -12.18 -2.46
CA THR A 80 -6.81 -13.29 -2.48
C THR A 80 -7.98 -13.03 -1.55
N GLY A 81 -9.15 -13.59 -1.89
CA GLY A 81 -10.34 -13.53 -1.04
C GLY A 81 -10.93 -12.13 -0.84
N GLY A 82 -10.64 -11.19 -1.75
CA GLY A 82 -11.35 -9.91 -1.89
C GLY A 82 -12.24 -9.98 -3.13
N ALA A 83 -13.56 -9.97 -2.94
CA ALA A 83 -14.50 -10.02 -4.06
C ALA A 83 -14.67 -8.64 -4.73
N SER A 84 -14.32 -7.56 -4.04
CA SER A 84 -14.37 -6.16 -4.54
C SER A 84 -13.36 -5.30 -3.77
N ILE A 85 -12.10 -5.36 -4.19
CA ILE A 85 -11.07 -4.42 -3.70
C ILE A 85 -11.48 -3.02 -4.13
N THR A 86 -11.56 -2.11 -3.17
CA THR A 86 -11.97 -0.72 -3.39
C THR A 86 -10.81 0.24 -3.49
N ASP A 87 -9.67 -0.09 -2.88
CA ASP A 87 -8.45 0.70 -2.92
C ASP A 87 -7.22 -0.18 -2.69
N ILE A 88 -6.11 0.19 -3.31
CA ILE A 88 -4.77 -0.33 -3.00
C ILE A 88 -3.83 0.86 -2.90
N SER A 89 -3.10 0.96 -1.81
CA SER A 89 -2.28 2.14 -1.52
C SER A 89 -0.97 1.83 -0.80
N PHE A 90 -0.02 2.76 -0.88
CA PHE A 90 1.13 2.76 0.01
C PHE A 90 0.74 3.31 1.37
N VAL A 91 1.04 2.55 2.42
CA VAL A 91 0.70 2.87 3.82
C VAL A 91 1.87 2.58 4.76
N ASP A 92 1.80 3.13 5.96
CA ASP A 92 2.72 2.82 7.05
C ASP A 92 2.39 1.47 7.73
N SER A 93 3.17 1.11 8.74
CA SER A 93 2.98 -0.12 9.53
C SER A 93 1.64 -0.21 10.30
N ALA A 94 0.90 0.89 10.42
CA ALA A 94 -0.42 0.95 11.03
C ALA A 94 -1.56 0.98 9.99
N GLY A 95 -1.23 1.00 8.69
CA GLY A 95 -2.19 1.10 7.60
C GLY A 95 -2.67 2.52 7.30
N ALA A 96 -2.02 3.55 7.85
CA ALA A 96 -2.31 4.94 7.54
C ALA A 96 -1.44 5.44 6.36
N PRO A 97 -1.87 6.47 5.61
CA PRO A 97 -1.00 7.12 4.63
C PRO A 97 0.30 7.61 5.28
N LEU A 98 1.44 7.43 4.60
CA LEU A 98 2.71 7.96 5.08
C LEU A 98 2.67 9.49 5.04
N ASP A 99 3.05 10.13 6.14
CA ASP A 99 3.08 11.60 6.28
C ASP A 99 4.36 12.04 7.01
N GLY A 100 5.49 11.95 6.32
CA GLY A 100 6.80 12.37 6.82
C GLY A 100 7.52 11.32 7.65
N LEU A 101 7.26 10.02 7.41
CA LEU A 101 8.00 8.94 8.06
C LEU A 101 9.45 8.93 7.57
N ASP A 102 10.41 8.86 8.49
CA ASP A 102 11.83 8.73 8.14
C ASP A 102 12.12 7.37 7.48
N SER A 103 12.60 7.41 6.23
CA SER A 103 12.96 6.21 5.47
C SER A 103 14.18 5.51 6.05
N GLY A 104 15.06 6.24 6.76
CA GLY A 104 16.39 5.78 7.13
C GLY A 104 17.44 5.96 6.03
N LEU A 105 17.06 6.54 4.89
CA LEU A 105 17.93 6.87 3.77
C LEU A 105 18.28 8.37 3.80
N ASP A 106 19.47 8.73 3.34
CA ASP A 106 19.93 10.11 3.22
C ASP A 106 20.35 10.39 1.77
N THR A 107 20.24 11.65 1.36
CA THR A 107 20.93 12.16 0.16
C THR A 107 22.45 12.21 0.39
N LEU A 108 23.26 12.33 -0.67
CA LEU A 108 24.72 12.46 -0.58
C LEU A 108 25.19 13.59 0.37
N ASP A 109 24.43 14.69 0.48
CA ASP A 109 24.74 15.81 1.39
C ASP A 109 24.33 15.57 2.85
N GLY A 110 23.75 14.40 3.16
CA GLY A 110 23.32 13.98 4.49
C GLY A 110 21.94 14.50 4.91
N THR A 111 21.09 14.89 3.95
CA THR A 111 19.71 15.26 4.23
C THR A 111 18.83 14.01 4.26
N SER A 112 18.16 13.77 5.39
CA SER A 112 17.27 12.61 5.54
C SER A 112 16.08 12.67 4.61
N ILE A 113 15.69 11.51 4.10
CA ILE A 113 14.60 11.35 3.15
C ILE A 113 13.34 10.92 3.90
N LEU A 114 12.29 11.73 3.82
CA LEU A 114 11.02 11.47 4.47
C LEU A 114 9.99 10.96 3.45
N LEU A 115 9.22 9.95 3.85
CA LEU A 115 8.24 9.26 3.02
C LEU A 115 6.85 9.89 3.13
N TYR A 116 6.18 10.02 1.98
CA TYR A 116 4.81 10.53 1.89
C TYR A 116 4.00 9.68 0.91
N THR A 117 2.77 9.33 1.28
CA THR A 117 1.76 8.84 0.33
C THR A 117 1.18 10.06 -0.38
N ASP A 118 1.19 10.04 -1.72
CA ASP A 118 0.61 11.14 -2.50
C ASP A 118 -0.93 11.14 -2.40
N THR A 119 -1.57 12.23 -2.85
CA THR A 119 -3.04 12.28 -2.98
C THR A 119 -3.59 11.23 -3.96
N ASP A 120 -2.78 10.82 -4.93
CA ASP A 120 -2.94 9.55 -5.63
C ASP A 120 -2.16 8.51 -4.81
N ASN A 121 -2.89 7.79 -3.97
CA ASN A 121 -2.35 6.93 -2.91
C ASN A 121 -1.64 5.67 -3.43
N ASN A 122 -1.71 5.39 -4.74
CA ASN A 122 -0.86 4.43 -5.43
C ASN A 122 0.59 4.92 -5.57
N ILE A 123 0.89 6.19 -5.21
CA ILE A 123 2.23 6.79 -5.32
C ILE A 123 2.85 7.04 -3.95
N LEU A 124 4.08 6.55 -3.78
CA LEU A 124 4.97 6.87 -2.66
C LEU A 124 6.01 7.90 -3.11
N LEU A 125 6.31 8.87 -2.26
CA LEU A 125 7.33 9.89 -2.50
C LEU A 125 8.38 9.87 -1.37
N GLY A 126 9.66 9.72 -1.72
CA GLY A 126 10.78 10.03 -0.84
C GLY A 126 11.24 11.47 -1.06
N ARG A 127 11.08 12.34 -0.07
CA ARG A 127 11.43 13.78 -0.16
C ARG A 127 12.54 14.17 0.81
N ALA A 128 13.50 14.96 0.33
CA ALA A 128 14.59 15.47 1.16
C ALA A 128 14.08 16.44 2.25
N GLY A 129 14.25 16.06 3.52
CA GLY A 129 14.08 16.89 4.71
C GLY A 129 12.65 17.28 5.10
N GLY A 130 11.64 17.13 4.23
CA GLY A 130 10.27 17.58 4.52
C GLY A 130 9.30 17.51 3.34
N PRO A 131 8.03 17.89 3.55
CA PRO A 131 6.96 17.73 2.55
C PRO A 131 7.12 18.63 1.32
N SER A 132 7.84 19.75 1.46
CA SER A 132 8.22 20.64 0.35
C SER A 132 9.61 20.34 -0.21
N GLY A 133 10.27 19.28 0.27
CA GLY A 133 11.58 18.84 -0.19
C GLY A 133 11.54 18.38 -1.64
N ALA A 134 12.70 18.42 -2.30
CA ALA A 134 12.86 17.80 -3.61
C ALA A 134 12.53 16.30 -3.51
N ILE A 135 11.91 15.76 -4.56
CA ILE A 135 11.68 14.31 -4.67
C ILE A 135 13.05 13.68 -4.99
N VAL A 136 13.46 12.73 -4.17
CA VAL A 136 14.71 11.96 -4.32
C VAL A 136 14.42 10.66 -5.07
N PHE A 137 13.38 9.95 -4.65
CA PHE A 137 12.81 8.81 -5.38
C PHE A 137 11.29 8.81 -5.25
N ALA A 138 10.63 8.04 -6.11
CA ALA A 138 9.20 7.76 -6.03
C ALA A 138 8.92 6.31 -6.40
N ALA A 139 7.79 5.79 -5.93
CA ALA A 139 7.30 4.48 -6.33
C ALA A 139 5.82 4.51 -6.70
N TYR A 140 5.38 3.55 -7.51
CA TYR A 140 4.00 3.45 -7.98
C TYR A 140 3.49 2.01 -8.00
N ILE A 141 2.25 1.85 -7.53
CA ILE A 141 1.51 0.58 -7.62
C ILE A 141 0.74 0.56 -8.95
N GLU A 142 1.19 -0.30 -9.87
CA GLU A 142 0.41 -0.66 -11.05
C GLU A 142 -0.49 -1.86 -10.71
N GLU A 143 -1.78 -1.61 -10.54
CA GLU A 143 -2.76 -2.65 -10.26
C GLU A 143 -2.92 -3.63 -11.42
N THR A 144 -3.10 -4.92 -11.11
CA THR A 144 -3.24 -6.00 -12.09
C THR A 144 -4.46 -6.88 -11.80
N GLY A 145 -5.06 -7.39 -12.86
CA GLY A 145 -6.27 -8.23 -12.81
C GLY A 145 -7.56 -7.43 -13.08
N SER A 146 -8.61 -8.13 -13.49
CA SER A 146 -9.96 -7.58 -13.59
C SER A 146 -10.98 -8.64 -13.12
N PRO A 147 -11.49 -8.55 -11.88
CA PRO A 147 -11.21 -7.55 -10.84
C PRO A 147 -9.75 -7.59 -10.35
N VAL A 148 -9.31 -6.56 -9.63
CA VAL A 148 -7.91 -6.43 -9.16
C VAL A 148 -7.52 -7.60 -8.25
N THR A 149 -6.38 -8.23 -8.55
CA THR A 149 -5.85 -9.42 -7.86
C THR A 149 -4.39 -9.28 -7.44
N GLY A 150 -3.78 -8.12 -7.61
CA GLY A 150 -2.38 -7.87 -7.24
C GLY A 150 -1.85 -6.61 -7.88
N GLY A 151 -0.54 -6.40 -7.83
CA GLY A 151 0.09 -5.26 -8.47
C GLY A 151 1.58 -5.43 -8.68
N LYS A 152 2.10 -4.65 -9.64
CA LYS A 152 3.53 -4.46 -9.88
C LYS A 152 3.98 -3.18 -9.18
N ILE A 153 5.25 -3.12 -8.82
CA ILE A 153 5.85 -1.92 -8.24
C ILE A 153 6.84 -1.33 -9.24
N TRP A 154 6.67 -0.03 -9.50
CA TRP A 154 7.64 0.78 -10.21
C TRP A 154 8.42 1.62 -9.21
N THR A 155 9.71 1.77 -9.40
CA THR A 155 10.53 2.77 -8.71
C THR A 155 11.19 3.70 -9.73
N VAL A 156 11.44 4.93 -9.33
CA VAL A 156 12.15 5.93 -10.14
C VAL A 156 12.93 6.83 -9.21
N GLU A 157 14.14 7.17 -9.60
CA GLU A 157 15.06 7.98 -8.82
C GLU A 157 15.41 9.29 -9.54
N TYR A 158 15.74 10.32 -8.75
CA TYR A 158 16.04 11.67 -9.20
C TYR A 158 17.35 12.23 -8.62
N GLN A 159 17.83 11.68 -7.50
CA GLN A 159 19.09 12.05 -6.87
C GLN A 159 19.72 10.79 -6.26
N PRO A 160 21.05 10.65 -6.33
CA PRO A 160 21.75 9.54 -5.70
C PRO A 160 21.52 9.51 -4.18
N LEU A 161 21.43 8.30 -3.65
CA LEU A 161 21.35 7.98 -2.25
C LEU A 161 22.75 7.88 -1.67
N LYS A 162 22.84 8.03 -0.35
CA LYS A 162 24.09 7.84 0.37
C LYS A 162 24.16 6.41 0.90
N HIS A 163 25.13 5.66 0.39
CA HIS A 163 25.40 4.31 0.87
C HIS A 163 26.43 4.29 2.01
N PRO A 164 26.22 3.46 3.05
CA PRO A 164 27.09 3.41 4.21
C PRO A 164 28.41 2.67 3.98
N ASP A 165 28.45 1.66 3.09
CA ASP A 165 29.67 0.88 2.83
C ASP A 165 30.46 1.38 1.61
N ALA A 166 31.30 2.40 1.82
CA ALA A 166 32.19 2.94 0.78
C ALA A 166 33.27 1.96 0.24
N THR A 167 33.28 0.70 0.69
CA THR A 167 34.17 -0.35 0.14
C THR A 167 33.47 -1.31 -0.80
N ASN A 168 32.13 -1.26 -0.85
CA ASN A 168 31.32 -2.01 -1.78
C ASN A 168 30.73 -1.03 -2.80
N PRO A 169 31.17 -1.04 -4.07
CA PRO A 169 30.64 -0.12 -5.08
C PRO A 169 29.21 -0.45 -5.54
N ASP A 170 28.63 -1.53 -5.00
CA ASP A 170 27.32 -2.11 -5.32
C ASP A 170 26.64 -2.43 -3.96
N ASP A 171 26.58 -1.42 -3.08
CA ASP A 171 25.97 -1.53 -1.75
C ASP A 171 24.45 -1.36 -1.87
N SER A 172 23.69 -2.11 -1.06
CA SER A 172 22.24 -2.18 -1.20
C SER A 172 21.50 -1.50 -0.06
N LEU A 173 20.51 -0.68 -0.42
CA LEU A 173 19.59 -0.03 0.52
C LEU A 173 18.15 -0.45 0.23
N ASN A 174 17.31 -0.49 1.26
CA ASN A 174 15.88 -0.76 1.10
C ASN A 174 15.02 -0.02 2.13
N LEU A 175 13.71 -0.20 2.02
CA LEU A 175 12.71 0.45 2.87
C LEU A 175 12.07 -0.53 3.87
N LEU A 176 12.82 -1.54 4.32
CA LEU A 176 12.34 -2.57 5.24
C LEU A 176 11.64 -1.97 6.46
N ASP A 177 10.44 -2.49 6.75
CA ASP A 177 9.57 -2.07 7.87
C ASP A 177 9.09 -0.61 7.78
N LYS A 178 9.29 0.07 6.65
CA LYS A 178 8.83 1.46 6.41
C LYS A 178 7.61 1.52 5.53
N VAL A 179 7.58 0.72 4.47
CA VAL A 179 6.56 0.80 3.41
C VAL A 179 5.76 -0.49 3.34
N PHE A 180 4.44 -0.34 3.34
CA PHE A 180 3.49 -1.43 3.27
C PHE A 180 2.51 -1.19 2.10
N ILE A 181 2.00 -2.27 1.52
CA ILE A 181 0.83 -2.23 0.65
C ILE A 181 -0.40 -2.38 1.54
N GLY A 182 -1.30 -1.42 1.49
CA GLY A 182 -2.65 -1.51 2.04
C GLY A 182 -3.62 -1.90 0.94
N ALA A 183 -4.59 -2.76 1.27
CA ALA A 183 -5.76 -2.98 0.43
C ALA A 183 -7.01 -2.87 1.28
N THR A 184 -8.02 -2.17 0.77
CA THR A 184 -9.34 -2.14 1.37
C THR A 184 -10.35 -2.82 0.48
N GLN A 185 -11.36 -3.42 1.09
CA GLN A 185 -12.52 -3.91 0.38
C GLN A 185 -13.80 -3.50 1.09
N ASP A 186 -14.85 -3.41 0.29
CA ASP A 186 -16.21 -3.38 0.79
C ASP A 186 -16.61 -4.77 1.30
N LEU A 187 -17.49 -4.78 2.30
CA LEU A 187 -18.07 -5.99 2.85
C LEU A 187 -19.55 -6.03 2.51
N GLU A 188 -19.88 -6.80 1.48
CA GLU A 188 -21.25 -7.00 1.00
C GLU A 188 -21.96 -8.10 1.80
N PHE A 189 -23.21 -7.82 2.20
CA PHE A 189 -24.05 -8.76 2.93
C PHE A 189 -25.17 -9.27 2.02
N SER A 190 -25.12 -10.56 1.71
CA SER A 190 -26.17 -11.19 0.93
C SER A 190 -27.40 -11.47 1.79
N LEU A 191 -28.57 -11.09 1.29
CA LEU A 191 -29.86 -11.43 1.89
C LEU A 191 -30.32 -12.86 1.53
N SER A 192 -29.52 -13.60 0.77
CA SER A 192 -29.83 -14.97 0.37
C SER A 192 -29.98 -15.88 1.59
N ASN A 193 -30.99 -16.74 1.56
CA ASN A 193 -31.34 -17.68 2.65
C ASN A 193 -31.84 -17.01 3.94
N ALA A 194 -32.18 -15.72 3.91
CA ALA A 194 -32.92 -15.12 5.03
C ALA A 194 -34.25 -15.89 5.26
N PRO A 195 -34.62 -16.17 6.52
CA PRO A 195 -35.91 -16.81 6.82
C PRO A 195 -37.07 -15.93 6.39
N SER A 196 -38.02 -16.51 5.64
CA SER A 196 -39.20 -15.82 5.10
C SER A 196 -40.29 -15.58 6.13
N GLY A 197 -40.87 -14.39 6.11
CA GLY A 197 -41.97 -13.99 6.99
C GLY A 197 -41.62 -12.78 7.85
N GLN A 198 -42.40 -12.57 8.90
CA GLN A 198 -42.23 -11.51 9.89
C GLN A 198 -41.28 -11.98 10.99
N ASN A 199 -40.08 -11.42 11.03
CA ASN A 199 -39.02 -11.72 11.98
C ASN A 199 -38.86 -10.58 12.98
N LEU A 200 -38.39 -10.87 14.20
CA LEU A 200 -37.99 -9.82 15.14
C LEU A 200 -36.66 -9.19 14.70
N PHE A 201 -35.71 -10.04 14.29
CA PHE A 201 -34.43 -9.63 13.76
C PHE A 201 -33.98 -10.55 12.64
N LEU A 202 -33.03 -10.08 11.84
CA LEU A 202 -32.20 -10.91 10.99
C LEU A 202 -30.74 -10.62 11.31
N MET A 203 -29.88 -11.63 11.22
CA MET A 203 -28.45 -11.48 11.43
C MET A 203 -27.70 -12.08 10.24
N PHE A 204 -26.89 -11.28 9.56
CA PHE A 204 -26.24 -11.62 8.29
C PHE A 204 -24.73 -11.48 8.36
N THR A 205 -24.03 -12.40 7.72
CA THR A 205 -22.58 -12.35 7.54
C THR A 205 -22.24 -12.41 6.06
N LYS A 206 -21.00 -12.05 5.70
CA LYS A 206 -20.48 -12.30 4.35
C LYS A 206 -20.45 -13.79 4.03
N LEU A 207 -20.32 -14.11 2.73
CA LEU A 207 -20.06 -15.46 2.26
C LEU A 207 -18.72 -15.99 2.82
N ASN A 208 -18.73 -17.23 3.34
CA ASN A 208 -17.56 -17.90 3.93
C ASN A 208 -16.83 -17.07 5.00
N PRO A 209 -17.50 -16.73 6.13
CA PRO A 209 -16.86 -15.97 7.20
C PRO A 209 -15.77 -16.77 7.90
N ALA A 210 -14.74 -16.07 8.39
CA ALA A 210 -13.82 -16.58 9.39
C ALA A 210 -14.56 -16.84 10.71
N THR A 211 -14.21 -17.94 11.36
CA THR A 211 -14.84 -18.39 12.60
C THR A 211 -13.82 -18.87 13.60
N GLU A 212 -14.18 -18.77 14.87
CA GLU A 212 -13.45 -19.34 15.99
C GLU A 212 -14.41 -20.01 16.99
N THR A 213 -13.90 -20.94 17.80
CA THR A 213 -14.69 -21.55 18.87
C THR A 213 -14.29 -20.94 20.21
N VAL A 214 -15.20 -20.18 20.82
CA VAL A 214 -15.03 -19.57 22.15
C VAL A 214 -16.06 -20.18 23.09
N ASP A 215 -15.59 -20.78 24.19
CA ASP A 215 -16.45 -21.42 25.20
C ASP A 215 -17.46 -22.44 24.64
N GLY A 216 -17.07 -23.15 23.57
CA GLY A 216 -17.91 -24.15 22.91
C GLY A 216 -18.95 -23.58 21.94
N VAL A 217 -18.96 -22.27 21.70
CA VAL A 217 -19.79 -21.60 20.70
C VAL A 217 -18.94 -21.23 19.50
N VAL A 218 -19.38 -21.59 18.29
CA VAL A 218 -18.74 -21.14 17.06
C VAL A 218 -19.18 -19.71 16.76
N ARG A 219 -18.20 -18.79 16.73
CA ARG A 219 -18.41 -17.35 16.53
C ARG A 219 -17.79 -16.91 15.22
N ILE A 220 -18.50 -16.02 14.53
CA ILE A 220 -18.05 -15.35 13.31
C ILE A 220 -17.21 -14.13 13.72
N THR A 221 -15.94 -14.12 13.32
CA THR A 221 -15.00 -13.03 13.67
C THR A 221 -15.06 -11.86 12.70
N ASP A 222 -15.50 -12.10 11.47
CA ASP A 222 -15.77 -11.05 10.50
C ASP A 222 -16.98 -10.18 10.92
N PRO A 223 -17.09 -8.94 10.42
CA PRO A 223 -18.26 -8.12 10.69
C PRO A 223 -19.56 -8.79 10.22
N THR A 224 -20.59 -8.64 11.03
CA THR A 224 -21.95 -9.17 10.86
C THR A 224 -22.94 -8.02 11.02
N ILE A 225 -24.04 -8.04 10.27
CA ILE A 225 -25.11 -7.03 10.37
C ILE A 225 -26.33 -7.66 11.04
N ILE A 226 -26.91 -6.94 12.00
CA ILE A 226 -28.21 -7.24 12.59
C ILE A 226 -29.22 -6.22 12.06
N ALA A 227 -30.28 -6.70 11.42
CA ALA A 227 -31.40 -5.89 10.96
C ALA A 227 -32.62 -6.09 11.87
N THR A 228 -33.24 -5.00 12.32
CA THR A 228 -34.53 -5.00 13.03
C THR A 228 -35.46 -3.94 12.44
N GLY A 229 -36.77 -4.06 12.69
CA GLY A 229 -37.69 -2.96 12.45
C GLY A 229 -37.26 -1.71 13.23
N LYS A 230 -37.85 -0.55 12.91
CA LYS A 230 -37.54 0.69 13.59
C LYS A 230 -37.83 0.56 15.08
N ASP A 231 -38.99 0.11 15.52
CA ASP A 231 -39.30 -0.06 16.94
C ASP A 231 -39.75 -1.50 17.25
N PRO A 232 -38.82 -2.48 17.29
CA PRO A 232 -39.12 -3.89 17.45
C PRO A 232 -39.62 -4.20 18.86
N ALA A 233 -40.32 -5.33 19.01
CA ALA A 233 -40.86 -5.75 20.29
C ALA A 233 -39.75 -6.13 21.29
N ASP A 234 -39.72 -5.45 22.43
CA ASP A 234 -38.88 -5.82 23.57
C ASP A 234 -39.54 -6.99 24.34
N GLN A 235 -39.14 -8.21 23.99
CA GLN A 235 -39.71 -9.43 24.58
C GLN A 235 -39.31 -9.57 26.04
N SER A 236 -38.14 -9.06 26.43
CA SER A 236 -37.66 -9.05 27.80
C SER A 236 -38.53 -8.21 28.74
N SER A 237 -39.19 -7.17 28.20
CA SER A 237 -40.21 -6.37 28.90
C SER A 237 -41.62 -6.99 28.89
N GLY A 238 -41.79 -8.12 28.19
CA GLY A 238 -43.07 -8.84 28.05
C GLY A 238 -43.86 -8.49 26.79
N ALA A 239 -43.29 -7.76 25.82
CA ALA A 239 -43.93 -7.51 24.53
C ALA A 239 -43.96 -8.78 23.66
N ASN A 240 -44.97 -8.88 22.80
CA ASN A 240 -45.03 -9.94 21.79
C ASN A 240 -44.52 -9.40 20.45
N ILE A 241 -43.96 -10.26 19.61
CA ILE A 241 -43.38 -9.86 18.31
C ILE A 241 -44.36 -9.03 17.45
N ASN A 242 -45.65 -9.34 17.50
CA ASN A 242 -46.69 -8.63 16.73
C ASN A 242 -47.11 -7.27 17.31
N THR A 243 -46.46 -6.80 18.37
CA THR A 243 -46.73 -5.49 19.00
C THR A 243 -45.66 -4.44 18.70
N GLY A 244 -44.54 -4.84 18.12
CA GLY A 244 -43.51 -3.94 17.61
C GLY A 244 -43.27 -4.14 16.12
N ASP A 245 -42.34 -3.37 15.56
CA ASP A 245 -41.97 -3.47 14.16
C ASP A 245 -41.23 -4.77 13.86
N THR A 246 -41.54 -5.37 12.71
CA THR A 246 -40.95 -6.64 12.26
C THR A 246 -40.16 -6.46 10.98
N ILE A 247 -39.10 -7.25 10.82
CA ILE A 247 -38.39 -7.38 9.56
C ILE A 247 -39.07 -8.42 8.69
N ASN A 248 -39.41 -8.02 7.47
CA ASN A 248 -40.04 -8.91 6.51
C ASN A 248 -39.12 -9.27 5.37
N THR A 249 -39.04 -10.56 5.07
CA THR A 249 -38.40 -11.03 3.83
C THR A 249 -39.34 -11.92 3.04
N SER A 250 -39.23 -11.84 1.72
CA SER A 250 -39.97 -12.67 0.78
C SER A 250 -38.99 -13.39 -0.17
N GLN A 251 -39.13 -14.71 -0.28
CA GLN A 251 -38.39 -15.54 -1.26
C GLN A 251 -39.18 -15.74 -2.57
N GLY A 252 -40.23 -14.95 -2.81
CA GLY A 252 -41.19 -15.12 -3.90
C GLY A 252 -40.69 -14.68 -5.29
N GLY A 253 -39.69 -15.37 -5.85
CA GLY A 253 -39.40 -15.37 -7.30
C GLY A 253 -38.37 -14.36 -7.85
N GLY A 254 -37.69 -13.60 -6.97
CA GLY A 254 -36.58 -12.68 -7.31
C GLY A 254 -35.50 -12.66 -6.22
N PRO A 255 -34.52 -11.73 -6.28
CA PRO A 255 -33.58 -11.51 -5.18
C PRO A 255 -34.34 -11.27 -3.87
N THR A 256 -33.83 -11.81 -2.75
CA THR A 256 -34.45 -11.56 -1.44
C THR A 256 -34.32 -10.10 -1.09
N THR A 257 -35.44 -9.46 -0.74
CA THR A 257 -35.50 -8.07 -0.30
C THR A 257 -35.98 -8.02 1.15
N ILE A 258 -35.65 -6.93 1.83
CA ILE A 258 -36.14 -6.62 3.16
C ILE A 258 -37.02 -5.38 3.11
N GLY A 259 -38.21 -5.49 3.69
CA GLY A 259 -38.96 -4.35 4.19
C GLY A 259 -39.36 -4.58 5.65
N THR A 260 -40.35 -3.81 6.11
CA THR A 260 -40.84 -3.88 7.50
C THR A 260 -42.35 -4.07 7.50
N ASN A 261 -42.90 -4.59 8.60
CA ASN A 261 -44.35 -4.73 8.86
C ASN A 261 -45.20 -5.32 7.72
N ASN A 262 -45.67 -4.48 6.78
CA ASN A 262 -46.51 -4.89 5.65
C ASN A 262 -45.71 -5.12 4.35
N GLN A 263 -44.53 -5.73 4.46
CA GLN A 263 -43.61 -6.13 3.39
C GLN A 263 -42.73 -5.03 2.79
N MET A 264 -43.20 -3.80 2.58
CA MET A 264 -42.37 -2.65 2.18
C MET A 264 -42.19 -1.65 3.33
N ILE A 265 -41.18 -0.79 3.24
CA ILE A 265 -40.98 0.31 4.19
C ILE A 265 -41.94 1.46 3.83
N THR A 266 -43.06 1.53 4.55
CA THR A 266 -44.08 2.57 4.37
C THR A 266 -43.75 3.84 5.16
N GLU A 267 -44.54 4.91 5.02
CA GLU A 267 -44.21 6.23 5.56
C GLU A 267 -43.94 6.20 7.07
N GLN A 268 -42.80 6.78 7.48
CA GLN A 268 -42.29 6.81 8.85
C GLN A 268 -41.86 5.47 9.48
N GLU A 269 -42.00 4.37 8.75
CA GLU A 269 -41.38 3.10 9.11
C GLU A 269 -39.91 3.09 8.70
N GLY A 270 -39.15 2.13 9.22
CA GLY A 270 -37.74 2.00 8.89
C GLY A 270 -37.12 0.71 9.41
N ILE A 271 -35.84 0.56 9.09
CA ILE A 271 -35.02 -0.58 9.48
C ILE A 271 -33.76 -0.05 10.17
N ARG A 272 -33.44 -0.64 11.33
CA ARG A 272 -32.14 -0.45 11.97
C ARG A 272 -31.19 -1.55 11.53
N PHE A 273 -30.02 -1.16 11.04
CA PHE A 273 -28.89 -2.05 10.80
C PHE A 273 -27.82 -1.76 11.84
N SER A 274 -27.44 -2.76 12.63
CA SER A 274 -26.35 -2.66 13.62
C SER A 274 -25.19 -3.54 13.19
N PHE A 275 -23.97 -3.07 13.37
CA PHE A 275 -22.76 -3.74 12.91
C PHE A 275 -22.04 -4.33 14.11
N VAL A 276 -21.74 -5.62 14.06
CA VAL A 276 -21.21 -6.38 15.19
C VAL A 276 -20.10 -7.34 14.76
N THR A 277 -19.34 -7.85 15.73
CA THR A 277 -18.41 -8.98 15.56
C THR A 277 -18.64 -10.03 16.64
N GLY A 278 -18.13 -11.24 16.39
CA GLY A 278 -18.30 -12.37 17.30
C GLY A 278 -19.72 -12.93 17.33
N ALA A 279 -20.48 -12.75 16.24
CA ALA A 279 -21.84 -13.26 16.11
C ALA A 279 -21.88 -14.79 16.22
N ARG A 280 -22.86 -15.34 16.92
CA ARG A 280 -23.02 -16.80 17.03
C ARG A 280 -23.49 -17.39 15.70
N GLN A 281 -22.72 -18.33 15.17
CA GLN A 281 -22.90 -18.85 13.81
C GLN A 281 -24.26 -19.56 13.59
N ASP A 282 -24.77 -20.27 14.60
CA ASP A 282 -26.04 -21.03 14.46
C ASP A 282 -27.26 -20.11 14.28
N VAL A 283 -27.21 -18.90 14.83
CA VAL A 283 -28.30 -17.91 14.79
C VAL A 283 -27.98 -16.75 13.83
N THR A 284 -27.12 -17.02 12.85
CA THR A 284 -26.75 -16.08 11.78
C THR A 284 -27.05 -16.73 10.43
N VAL A 285 -27.62 -15.99 9.48
CA VAL A 285 -27.89 -16.44 8.10
C VAL A 285 -26.57 -16.95 7.50
N PRO A 286 -26.53 -18.17 6.91
CA PRO A 286 -27.68 -18.97 6.45
C PRO A 286 -28.26 -19.98 7.46
N ASN A 287 -27.75 -20.05 8.69
CA ASN A 287 -28.20 -21.05 9.68
C ASN A 287 -29.41 -20.59 10.49
N LEU A 288 -29.70 -19.28 10.51
CA LEU A 288 -30.81 -18.69 11.23
C LEU A 288 -32.17 -19.17 10.69
N SER A 289 -32.97 -19.83 11.54
CA SER A 289 -34.37 -20.16 11.23
C SER A 289 -35.33 -19.04 11.62
N GLN A 290 -36.55 -19.05 11.05
CA GLN A 290 -37.61 -18.10 11.40
C GLN A 290 -37.94 -18.13 12.90
N THR A 291 -38.08 -19.32 13.50
CA THR A 291 -38.41 -19.45 14.93
C THR A 291 -37.30 -18.88 15.82
N GLU A 292 -36.04 -18.96 15.39
CA GLU A 292 -34.92 -18.38 16.13
C GLU A 292 -34.86 -16.86 15.94
N ALA A 293 -35.17 -16.38 14.74
CA ALA A 293 -35.24 -14.96 14.38
C ALA A 293 -36.38 -14.21 15.09
N ASP A 294 -37.36 -14.94 15.63
CA ASP A 294 -38.46 -14.39 16.42
C ASP A 294 -38.12 -14.21 17.92
N VAL A 295 -36.91 -14.60 18.36
CA VAL A 295 -36.53 -14.64 19.78
C VAL A 295 -35.41 -13.65 20.07
N GLU A 296 -35.71 -12.62 20.87
CA GLU A 296 -34.79 -11.52 21.21
C GLU A 296 -33.47 -12.02 21.83
N SER A 297 -33.53 -13.04 22.68
CA SER A 297 -32.33 -13.59 23.32
C SER A 297 -31.35 -14.26 22.35
N ASN A 298 -31.76 -14.51 21.09
CA ASN A 298 -30.90 -15.08 20.06
C ASN A 298 -30.05 -14.05 19.31
N ILE A 299 -30.18 -12.75 19.64
CA ILE A 299 -29.29 -11.70 19.11
C ILE A 299 -27.92 -11.80 19.80
N ASP A 300 -27.13 -12.83 19.51
CA ASP A 300 -25.89 -13.17 20.20
C ASP A 300 -24.64 -12.74 19.41
N PHE A 301 -23.90 -11.78 19.97
CA PHE A 301 -22.63 -11.25 19.48
C PHE A 301 -21.75 -10.80 20.67
N THR A 302 -20.47 -10.50 20.44
CA THR A 302 -19.54 -10.14 21.54
C THR A 302 -19.08 -8.69 21.51
N SER A 303 -19.04 -8.04 20.35
CA SER A 303 -18.62 -6.64 20.22
C SER A 303 -19.37 -5.94 19.08
N VAL A 304 -19.33 -4.61 19.08
CA VAL A 304 -19.75 -3.78 17.94
C VAL A 304 -18.62 -3.66 16.91
N TYR A 305 -18.99 -3.41 15.67
CA TYR A 305 -18.08 -3.05 14.59
C TYR A 305 -18.30 -1.59 14.20
N ASN A 306 -17.24 -0.79 14.20
CA ASN A 306 -17.32 0.63 13.87
C ASN A 306 -16.90 0.87 12.42
N THR A 307 -17.62 1.73 11.72
CA THR A 307 -17.23 2.25 10.42
C THR A 307 -17.63 3.73 10.31
N THR A 308 -17.07 4.45 9.35
CA THR A 308 -17.50 5.81 9.01
C THR A 308 -18.44 5.84 7.81
N SER A 309 -18.60 4.74 7.08
CA SER A 309 -19.45 4.69 5.89
C SER A 309 -20.07 3.32 5.63
N ALA A 310 -21.23 3.33 4.99
CA ALA A 310 -21.93 2.16 4.48
C ALA A 310 -22.82 2.56 3.31
N ASN A 311 -23.33 1.56 2.57
CA ASN A 311 -24.32 1.78 1.54
C ASN A 311 -25.42 0.71 1.57
N PHE A 312 -26.56 1.04 0.98
CA PHE A 312 -27.68 0.12 0.82
C PHE A 312 -28.37 0.32 -0.52
N ASP A 313 -28.96 -0.75 -1.02
CA ASP A 313 -29.62 -0.77 -2.32
C ASP A 313 -31.13 -0.64 -2.18
N VAL A 314 -31.71 0.34 -2.85
CA VAL A 314 -33.16 0.48 -3.00
C VAL A 314 -33.59 -0.28 -4.24
N VAL A 315 -34.27 -1.41 -4.08
CA VAL A 315 -34.44 -2.40 -5.17
C VAL A 315 -35.87 -2.57 -5.66
N GLN A 316 -36.87 -2.19 -4.86
CA GLN A 316 -38.28 -2.21 -5.25
C GLN A 316 -38.94 -0.94 -4.74
N LEU A 317 -39.82 -0.36 -5.57
CA LEU A 317 -40.63 0.82 -5.24
C LEU A 317 -42.06 0.61 -5.75
N GLN A 318 -43.03 1.30 -5.13
CA GLN A 318 -44.33 1.51 -5.76
C GLN A 318 -44.16 2.18 -7.14
N GLY A 319 -44.64 1.52 -8.20
CA GLY A 319 -44.36 1.93 -9.58
C GLY A 319 -44.84 3.36 -9.93
N GLY A 320 -44.01 4.10 -10.65
CA GLY A 320 -44.31 5.47 -11.12
C GLY A 320 -44.18 6.56 -10.06
N LYS A 321 -43.58 6.24 -8.91
CA LYS A 321 -43.31 7.16 -7.80
C LYS A 321 -41.81 7.20 -7.46
N SER A 322 -41.40 8.20 -6.69
CA SER A 322 -40.11 8.27 -6.00
C SER A 322 -40.30 8.21 -4.49
N ALA A 323 -39.28 7.74 -3.77
CA ALA A 323 -39.28 7.65 -2.32
C ALA A 323 -38.58 8.87 -1.67
N VAL A 324 -38.89 9.09 -0.39
CA VAL A 324 -38.12 9.95 0.51
C VAL A 324 -37.39 9.04 1.48
N VAL A 325 -36.07 9.04 1.45
CA VAL A 325 -35.24 8.20 2.32
C VAL A 325 -34.57 9.08 3.37
N LYS A 326 -34.63 8.66 4.63
CA LYS A 326 -33.99 9.37 5.74
C LYS A 326 -32.99 8.44 6.44
N ILE A 327 -31.81 8.96 6.73
CA ILE A 327 -30.69 8.20 7.29
C ILE A 327 -30.22 8.86 8.59
N SER A 328 -30.25 8.09 9.68
CA SER A 328 -29.72 8.50 10.99
C SER A 328 -28.68 7.49 11.46
N ALA A 329 -27.47 7.95 11.82
CA ALA A 329 -26.41 7.07 12.33
C ALA A 329 -26.22 7.23 13.84
N PHE A 330 -25.78 6.16 14.51
CA PHE A 330 -25.64 6.07 15.95
C PHE A 330 -24.44 5.23 16.37
N ASN A 331 -23.92 5.54 17.56
CA ASN A 331 -23.07 4.65 18.34
C ASN A 331 -23.87 4.04 19.49
N THR A 332 -23.69 2.73 19.66
CA THR A 332 -24.26 1.95 20.75
C THR A 332 -23.17 1.13 21.46
N ALA A 333 -23.48 0.63 22.65
CA ALA A 333 -22.61 -0.30 23.36
C ALA A 333 -22.83 -1.75 22.85
N ALA A 334 -21.94 -2.67 23.21
CA ALA A 334 -22.16 -4.08 22.93
C ALA A 334 -23.22 -4.67 23.89
N GLU A 335 -24.45 -4.76 23.40
CA GLU A 335 -25.63 -5.15 24.18
C GLU A 335 -26.32 -6.40 23.58
N PRO A 336 -25.73 -7.60 23.70
CA PRO A 336 -26.31 -8.81 23.09
C PRO A 336 -27.52 -9.36 23.85
N GLY A 337 -28.26 -10.21 23.16
CA GLY A 337 -29.44 -10.91 23.60
C GLY A 337 -30.57 -9.94 23.95
N VAL A 338 -31.19 -10.17 25.10
CA VAL A 338 -32.29 -9.33 25.63
C VAL A 338 -31.90 -7.88 25.89
N ASN A 339 -30.60 -7.53 25.87
CA ASN A 339 -30.19 -6.15 26.07
C ASN A 339 -30.25 -5.33 24.76
N PHE A 340 -30.36 -6.00 23.61
CA PHE A 340 -30.18 -5.34 22.31
C PHE A 340 -31.26 -4.29 22.03
N VAL A 341 -32.53 -4.64 22.23
CA VAL A 341 -33.65 -3.71 22.02
C VAL A 341 -33.71 -2.70 23.16
N ASN A 342 -33.45 -3.12 24.40
CA ASN A 342 -33.33 -2.24 25.57
C ASN A 342 -32.30 -1.11 25.37
N GLY A 343 -31.23 -1.40 24.65
CA GLY A 343 -30.12 -0.50 24.35
C GLY A 343 -30.49 0.73 23.53
N TYR A 344 -31.56 0.65 22.73
CA TYR A 344 -31.92 1.70 21.75
C TYR A 344 -32.15 3.07 22.40
N ALA A 345 -32.60 3.10 23.66
CA ALA A 345 -32.83 4.33 24.39
C ALA A 345 -31.54 5.09 24.75
N ASN A 346 -30.37 4.43 24.71
CA ASN A 346 -29.08 4.96 25.13
C ASN A 346 -28.14 5.24 23.94
N ASP A 347 -28.62 5.09 22.71
CA ASP A 347 -27.84 5.33 21.50
C ASP A 347 -27.40 6.80 21.38
N THR A 348 -26.15 7.01 20.98
CA THR A 348 -25.60 8.35 20.76
C THR A 348 -25.63 8.68 19.27
N PRO A 349 -26.30 9.76 18.83
CA PRO A 349 -26.33 10.15 17.42
C PRO A 349 -24.95 10.51 16.86
N VAL A 350 -24.69 10.13 15.61
CA VAL A 350 -23.50 10.49 14.84
C VAL A 350 -23.96 11.18 13.56
N ALA A 351 -23.42 12.37 13.27
CA ALA A 351 -23.89 13.17 12.14
C ALA A 351 -23.41 12.59 10.80
N ILE A 352 -24.34 12.47 9.84
CA ILE A 352 -24.04 12.23 8.42
C ILE A 352 -23.48 13.51 7.80
N THR A 353 -22.38 13.39 7.06
CA THR A 353 -21.66 14.49 6.40
C THR A 353 -21.74 14.45 4.89
N ASN A 354 -21.91 13.26 4.31
CA ASN A 354 -22.03 13.09 2.87
C ASN A 354 -23.05 11.99 2.54
N VAL A 355 -23.77 12.16 1.43
CA VAL A 355 -24.58 11.14 0.80
C VAL A 355 -24.24 11.10 -0.69
N LEU A 356 -24.05 9.87 -1.18
CA LEU A 356 -23.75 9.54 -2.56
C LEU A 356 -24.88 8.67 -3.10
N VAL A 357 -25.42 8.99 -4.27
CA VAL A 357 -26.40 8.15 -4.98
C VAL A 357 -25.78 7.61 -6.25
N THR A 358 -25.77 6.29 -6.39
CA THR A 358 -25.19 5.58 -7.52
C THR A 358 -26.26 4.77 -8.23
N ASN A 359 -26.28 4.81 -9.57
CA ASN A 359 -27.14 3.93 -10.35
C ASN A 359 -26.51 2.54 -10.43
N ILE A 360 -27.12 1.55 -9.78
CA ILE A 360 -26.60 0.18 -9.64
C ILE A 360 -26.31 -0.45 -11.01
N SER A 361 -27.18 -0.22 -12.00
CA SER A 361 -27.04 -0.86 -13.32
C SER A 361 -25.88 -0.31 -14.16
N THR A 362 -25.42 0.90 -13.87
CA THR A 362 -24.36 1.59 -14.63
C THR A 362 -23.08 1.79 -13.83
N GLY A 363 -23.13 1.67 -12.50
CA GLY A 363 -22.05 2.04 -11.59
C GLY A 363 -21.78 3.54 -11.52
N GLN A 364 -22.59 4.38 -12.18
CA GLN A 364 -22.37 5.82 -12.24
C GLN A 364 -22.92 6.51 -10.98
N VAL A 365 -22.10 7.36 -10.35
CA VAL A 365 -22.58 8.35 -9.39
C VAL A 365 -23.50 9.34 -10.11
N ILE A 366 -24.75 9.44 -9.65
CA ILE A 366 -25.77 10.32 -10.24
C ILE A 366 -26.07 11.54 -9.36
N GLU A 367 -25.75 11.50 -8.08
CA GLU A 367 -25.87 12.63 -7.16
C GLU A 367 -24.84 12.49 -6.04
N ASN A 368 -24.20 13.59 -5.66
CA ASN A 368 -23.27 13.64 -4.54
C ASN A 368 -23.46 14.95 -3.77
N SER A 369 -23.70 14.87 -2.47
CA SER A 369 -24.02 16.04 -1.66
C SER A 369 -22.90 17.07 -1.50
N ASP A 370 -21.69 16.77 -1.95
CA ASP A 370 -20.58 17.73 -2.06
C ASP A 370 -20.68 18.66 -3.29
N GLY A 371 -21.65 18.42 -4.18
CA GLY A 371 -21.89 19.19 -5.40
C GLY A 371 -20.99 18.81 -6.58
N SER A 372 -20.23 17.71 -6.48
CA SER A 372 -19.42 17.20 -7.60
C SER A 372 -20.26 16.60 -8.73
N VAL A 373 -21.46 16.11 -8.40
CA VAL A 373 -22.45 15.57 -9.34
C VAL A 373 -23.83 15.96 -8.84
N ASP A 374 -24.63 16.62 -9.69
CA ASP A 374 -25.98 17.08 -9.35
C ASP A 374 -27.02 16.53 -10.34
N ASP A 375 -28.01 15.77 -9.87
CA ASP A 375 -29.22 15.43 -10.63
C ASP A 375 -30.39 16.30 -10.12
N PRO A 376 -31.03 17.12 -10.98
CA PRO A 376 -32.10 18.01 -10.54
C PRO A 376 -33.35 17.31 -9.98
N ASN A 377 -33.48 15.99 -10.13
CA ASN A 377 -34.59 15.21 -9.59
C ASN A 377 -34.30 14.63 -8.21
N ILE A 378 -33.04 14.67 -7.75
CA ILE A 378 -32.62 14.21 -6.43
C ILE A 378 -32.31 15.44 -5.59
N ASN A 379 -32.79 15.45 -4.34
CA ASN A 379 -32.40 16.48 -3.39
C ASN A 379 -31.92 15.82 -2.11
N ILE A 380 -30.74 16.23 -1.66
CA ILE A 380 -30.14 15.80 -0.40
C ILE A 380 -30.13 17.01 0.55
N SER A 381 -30.63 16.80 1.76
CA SER A 381 -30.60 17.81 2.82
C SER A 381 -30.15 17.21 4.15
N PHE A 382 -29.46 18.01 4.95
CA PHE A 382 -28.99 17.61 6.28
C PHE A 382 -29.63 18.49 7.35
N SER A 383 -30.25 17.87 8.36
CA SER A 383 -30.83 18.58 9.50
C SER A 383 -30.54 17.82 10.78
N GLY A 384 -29.86 18.46 11.74
CA GLY A 384 -29.52 17.85 13.02
C GLY A 384 -28.64 16.60 12.90
N GLY A 385 -27.81 16.50 11.85
CA GLY A 385 -26.96 15.34 11.58
C GLY A 385 -27.67 14.20 10.84
N VAL A 386 -28.94 14.37 10.47
CA VAL A 386 -29.72 13.38 9.72
C VAL A 386 -29.80 13.80 8.25
N ALA A 387 -29.53 12.86 7.34
CA ALA A 387 -29.69 13.07 5.91
C ALA A 387 -31.11 12.72 5.45
N THR A 388 -31.69 13.53 4.56
CA THR A 388 -32.97 13.26 3.87
C THR A 388 -32.76 13.40 2.37
N ILE A 389 -33.09 12.35 1.64
CA ILE A 389 -32.96 12.23 0.19
C ILE A 389 -34.35 12.12 -0.40
N THR A 390 -34.74 13.05 -1.28
CA THR A 390 -35.99 12.96 -2.06
C THR A 390 -35.67 12.58 -3.49
N GLY A 391 -36.62 11.93 -4.18
CA GLY A 391 -36.43 11.56 -5.58
C GLY A 391 -35.77 10.19 -5.79
N VAL A 392 -35.67 9.39 -4.72
CA VAL A 392 -35.04 8.06 -4.78
C VAL A 392 -35.89 7.12 -5.63
N LEU A 393 -35.25 6.39 -6.55
CA LEU A 393 -35.88 5.38 -7.40
C LEU A 393 -35.31 3.98 -7.12
N ALA A 394 -36.03 2.95 -7.57
CA ALA A 394 -35.52 1.59 -7.52
C ALA A 394 -34.33 1.43 -8.49
N GLY A 395 -33.31 0.68 -8.07
CA GLY A 395 -32.03 0.56 -8.78
C GLY A 395 -31.00 1.61 -8.35
N TYR A 396 -31.26 2.40 -7.31
CA TYR A 396 -30.29 3.30 -6.71
C TYR A 396 -29.63 2.64 -5.49
N GLN A 397 -28.32 2.81 -5.41
CA GLN A 397 -27.54 2.56 -4.19
C GLN A 397 -27.32 3.90 -3.50
N ILE A 398 -27.57 3.95 -2.19
CA ILE A 398 -27.36 5.13 -1.38
C ILE A 398 -26.21 4.84 -0.42
N GLY A 399 -25.08 5.50 -0.64
CA GLY A 399 -23.93 5.53 0.27
C GLY A 399 -23.99 6.75 1.18
N TYR A 400 -23.49 6.61 2.40
CA TYR A 400 -23.38 7.73 3.34
C TYR A 400 -22.06 7.68 4.12
N THR A 401 -21.59 8.87 4.52
CA THR A 401 -20.40 9.06 5.36
C THR A 401 -20.77 9.83 6.61
N THR A 402 -20.11 9.51 7.73
CA THR A 402 -20.33 10.10 9.06
C THR A 402 -19.16 10.94 9.53
N THR A 403 -19.41 11.80 10.53
CA THR A 403 -18.40 12.64 11.20
C THR A 403 -17.36 11.86 12.01
N SER A 404 -17.73 10.67 12.49
CA SER A 404 -16.90 9.76 13.28
C SER A 404 -17.42 8.34 13.09
N ASP A 405 -16.73 7.36 13.66
CA ASP A 405 -17.24 5.99 13.76
C ASP A 405 -18.70 5.94 14.22
N HIS A 406 -19.48 5.07 13.58
CA HIS A 406 -20.81 4.64 13.98
C HIS A 406 -20.92 3.11 13.86
N ASN A 407 -21.84 2.51 14.59
CA ASN A 407 -22.07 1.05 14.56
C ASN A 407 -23.55 0.67 14.44
N ARG A 408 -24.41 1.66 14.18
CA ARG A 408 -25.83 1.47 13.88
C ARG A 408 -26.34 2.57 12.97
N VAL A 409 -27.19 2.21 12.01
CA VAL A 409 -27.91 3.15 11.15
C VAL A 409 -29.40 2.81 11.11
N LEU A 410 -30.23 3.84 11.12
CA LEU A 410 -31.66 3.77 10.87
C LEU A 410 -31.95 4.34 9.49
N ILE A 411 -32.53 3.52 8.62
CA ILE A 411 -32.99 3.89 7.28
C ILE A 411 -34.51 3.91 7.31
N GLU A 412 -35.10 5.07 7.07
CA GLU A 412 -36.55 5.30 7.16
C GLU A 412 -37.11 5.76 5.82
N ASN A 413 -38.41 5.50 5.61
CA ASN A 413 -39.19 6.30 4.69
C ASN A 413 -39.53 7.63 5.37
N GLY A 414 -38.87 8.70 4.92
CA GLY A 414 -39.00 10.05 5.47
C GLY A 414 -40.25 10.79 5.01
N ALA A 415 -41.13 10.16 4.22
CA ALA A 415 -42.38 10.78 3.79
C ALA A 415 -43.31 11.03 5.00
N ALA A 416 -44.12 12.09 4.91
CA ALA A 416 -45.13 12.38 5.90
C ALA A 416 -46.22 11.30 5.91
N VAL A 417 -46.81 11.04 7.07
CA VAL A 417 -47.98 10.14 7.18
C VAL A 417 -49.08 10.61 6.24
N ASP A 418 -49.68 9.68 5.50
CA ASP A 418 -50.73 9.92 4.51
C ASP A 418 -50.32 10.88 3.38
N ALA A 419 -49.03 10.88 3.01
CA ALA A 419 -48.53 11.66 1.88
C ALA A 419 -49.34 11.40 0.60
N ARG A 420 -49.50 12.45 -0.22
CA ARG A 420 -50.29 12.39 -1.46
C ARG A 420 -49.41 12.84 -2.61
N GLY A 421 -49.60 12.19 -3.76
CA GLY A 421 -48.76 12.44 -4.95
C GLY A 421 -47.93 11.23 -5.30
N ASN A 422 -46.78 11.49 -5.94
CA ASN A 422 -45.89 10.48 -6.50
C ASN A 422 -44.48 10.54 -5.89
N ASP A 423 -44.30 11.23 -4.78
CA ASP A 423 -43.02 11.55 -4.12
C ASP A 423 -42.93 10.93 -2.72
N HIS A 424 -43.57 9.78 -2.51
CA HIS A 424 -43.65 9.09 -1.21
C HIS A 424 -43.72 7.55 -1.35
N ALA A 425 -43.11 7.00 -2.39
CA ALA A 425 -43.15 5.56 -2.63
C ALA A 425 -42.65 4.76 -1.42
N ASP A 426 -43.40 3.72 -1.04
CA ASP A 426 -42.85 2.63 -0.24
C ASP A 426 -41.74 1.94 -1.04
N PHE A 427 -40.75 1.38 -0.32
CA PHE A 427 -39.61 0.72 -0.93
C PHE A 427 -39.10 -0.47 -0.13
N ASP A 428 -38.35 -1.33 -0.82
CA ASP A 428 -37.59 -2.44 -0.22
C ASP A 428 -36.08 -2.21 -0.36
N ILE A 429 -35.33 -2.74 0.60
CA ILE A 429 -33.87 -2.78 0.60
C ILE A 429 -33.40 -4.16 0.14
N GLY A 430 -32.49 -4.22 -0.84
CA GLY A 430 -32.03 -5.49 -1.44
C GLY A 430 -30.60 -5.89 -1.13
N GLY A 431 -29.81 -4.96 -0.61
CA GLY A 431 -28.40 -5.14 -0.32
C GLY A 431 -27.95 -4.14 0.74
N PHE A 432 -26.97 -4.53 1.53
CA PHE A 432 -26.27 -3.65 2.46
C PHE A 432 -24.79 -3.97 2.39
N THR A 433 -23.97 -2.92 2.38
CA THR A 433 -22.52 -3.03 2.28
C THR A 433 -21.90 -2.13 3.34
N LEU A 434 -20.98 -2.69 4.12
CA LEU A 434 -20.08 -1.86 4.94
C LEU A 434 -18.90 -1.46 4.07
N SER A 435 -18.78 -0.17 3.77
CA SER A 435 -17.74 0.33 2.89
C SER A 435 -16.39 0.38 3.61
N GLN A 436 -15.33 -0.05 2.91
CA GLN A 436 -13.96 -0.14 3.45
C GLN A 436 -13.85 -0.93 4.77
N ALA A 437 -14.75 -1.89 5.00
CA ALA A 437 -14.88 -2.55 6.29
C ALA A 437 -13.83 -3.64 6.57
N SER A 438 -12.95 -3.91 5.61
CA SER A 438 -11.80 -4.78 5.81
C SER A 438 -10.60 -4.17 5.12
N SER A 439 -9.59 -3.83 5.92
CA SER A 439 -8.25 -3.50 5.46
C SER A 439 -7.29 -4.64 5.77
N THR A 440 -6.30 -4.81 4.92
CA THR A 440 -5.15 -5.67 5.20
C THR A 440 -3.90 -4.97 4.70
N ILE A 441 -2.79 -5.19 5.38
CA ILE A 441 -1.50 -4.62 5.02
C ILE A 441 -0.45 -5.72 4.91
N ALA A 442 0.53 -5.53 4.03
CA ALA A 442 1.72 -6.38 3.94
C ALA A 442 2.96 -5.52 3.68
N GLU A 443 4.07 -5.85 4.34
CA GLU A 443 5.35 -5.16 4.17
C GLU A 443 5.87 -5.37 2.75
N ILE A 444 6.26 -4.28 2.06
CA ILE A 444 6.81 -4.34 0.70
C ILE A 444 8.15 -3.60 0.58
N GLY A 445 8.47 -2.72 1.53
CA GLY A 445 9.68 -1.91 1.50
C GLY A 445 10.98 -2.73 1.43
N SER A 446 10.99 -3.95 1.97
CA SER A 446 12.11 -4.89 1.84
C SER A 446 12.37 -5.40 0.42
N ARG A 447 11.41 -5.24 -0.50
CA ARG A 447 11.51 -5.58 -1.92
C ARG A 447 11.91 -4.38 -2.78
N MET A 448 11.90 -3.18 -2.22
CA MET A 448 12.26 -1.93 -2.91
C MET A 448 13.73 -1.66 -2.63
N ILE A 449 14.58 -1.94 -3.60
CA ILE A 449 16.04 -1.97 -3.44
C ILE A 449 16.66 -0.86 -4.29
N PHE A 450 17.67 -0.21 -3.74
CA PHE A 450 18.49 0.79 -4.40
C PHE A 450 19.95 0.36 -4.28
N GLU A 451 20.57 0.04 -5.41
CA GLU A 451 21.97 -0.37 -5.50
C GLU A 451 22.86 0.83 -5.84
N ASP A 452 24.02 0.90 -5.19
CA ASP A 452 24.99 1.99 -5.33
C ASP A 452 25.69 1.96 -6.70
N ASP A 453 26.04 3.14 -7.23
CA ASP A 453 27.13 3.30 -8.21
C ASP A 453 28.29 3.96 -7.47
N GLY A 454 28.95 3.16 -6.65
CA GLY A 454 30.01 3.61 -5.77
C GLY A 454 31.38 3.66 -6.48
N PRO A 455 32.37 4.36 -5.89
CA PRO A 455 33.71 4.45 -6.46
C PRO A 455 34.37 3.08 -6.64
N SER A 456 34.77 2.76 -7.88
CA SER A 456 35.40 1.50 -8.25
C SER A 456 36.74 1.70 -8.94
N ILE A 457 37.65 0.73 -8.76
CA ILE A 457 38.94 0.69 -9.47
C ILE A 457 39.31 -0.74 -9.84
N SER A 458 39.70 -0.96 -11.11
CA SER A 458 40.16 -2.25 -11.61
C SER A 458 41.53 -2.12 -12.28
N ALA A 459 42.34 -3.18 -12.21
CA ALA A 459 43.64 -3.25 -12.87
C ALA A 459 43.51 -4.06 -14.17
N ALA A 460 43.35 -3.38 -15.30
CA ALA A 460 43.09 -4.01 -16.60
C ALA A 460 44.14 -3.65 -17.68
N GLY A 461 45.07 -2.74 -17.38
CA GLY A 461 46.07 -2.31 -18.36
C GLY A 461 47.31 -3.19 -18.41
N THR A 462 48.18 -2.87 -19.37
CA THR A 462 49.49 -3.53 -19.55
C THR A 462 50.56 -2.75 -18.81
N GLU A 463 51.30 -3.43 -17.95
CA GLU A 463 52.37 -2.82 -17.16
C GLU A 463 53.52 -2.30 -18.05
N PRO A 464 53.89 -1.01 -17.95
CA PRO A 464 55.11 -0.50 -18.55
C PRO A 464 56.35 -1.13 -17.91
N ALA A 465 57.39 -1.34 -18.72
CA ALA A 465 58.70 -1.72 -18.21
C ALA A 465 59.55 -0.47 -17.89
N LEU A 466 60.18 -0.47 -16.72
CA LEU A 466 61.24 0.48 -16.37
C LEU A 466 62.59 -0.23 -16.50
N THR A 467 63.51 0.34 -17.29
CA THR A 467 64.82 -0.24 -17.54
C THR A 467 65.89 0.83 -17.44
N VAL A 468 66.85 0.62 -16.53
CA VAL A 468 68.07 1.43 -16.39
C VAL A 468 69.30 0.59 -16.77
N ASP A 469 70.42 1.24 -17.04
CA ASP A 469 71.70 0.60 -17.40
C ASP A 469 72.76 0.92 -16.34
N GLU A 470 73.24 -0.11 -15.63
CA GLU A 470 74.26 0.01 -14.58
C GLU A 470 75.60 0.58 -15.10
N THR A 471 75.83 0.68 -16.42
CA THR A 471 76.99 1.41 -16.97
C THR A 471 76.85 2.94 -16.85
N VAL A 472 75.63 3.47 -16.69
CA VAL A 472 75.34 4.91 -16.59
C VAL A 472 74.31 5.18 -15.47
N LEU A 473 74.81 5.34 -14.24
CA LEU A 473 74.01 5.57 -13.01
C LEU A 473 73.34 6.95 -12.89
N ALA A 474 73.23 7.71 -13.97
CA ALA A 474 72.63 9.06 -13.97
C ALA A 474 71.44 9.16 -14.93
N THR A 475 70.95 8.01 -15.41
CA THR A 475 69.84 7.95 -16.37
C THR A 475 68.68 7.17 -15.77
N ASP A 476 67.70 7.91 -15.29
CA ASP A 476 66.48 7.37 -14.71
C ASP A 476 65.55 6.86 -15.83
N ALA A 477 64.76 5.83 -15.53
CA ALA A 477 63.64 5.39 -16.36
C ALA A 477 62.33 5.85 -15.74
N THR A 478 61.50 6.59 -16.47
CA THR A 478 60.17 7.03 -16.00
C THR A 478 59.09 6.61 -16.99
N GLN A 479 58.02 5.99 -16.50
CA GLN A 479 56.86 5.60 -17.31
C GLN A 479 55.56 5.86 -16.52
N SER A 480 54.46 6.11 -17.22
CA SER A 480 53.15 6.31 -16.61
C SER A 480 52.45 4.98 -16.38
N PHE A 481 52.06 4.72 -15.13
CA PHE A 481 51.29 3.52 -14.74
C PHE A 481 49.79 3.80 -14.62
N THR A 482 49.35 5.02 -14.90
CA THR A 482 47.94 5.44 -14.83
C THR A 482 47.03 4.54 -15.67
N ALA A 483 47.47 4.19 -16.89
CA ALA A 483 46.74 3.33 -17.81
C ALA A 483 46.57 1.88 -17.33
N ASN A 484 47.25 1.48 -16.25
CA ASN A 484 47.06 0.16 -15.65
C ASN A 484 45.71 0.07 -14.92
N PHE A 485 45.16 1.20 -14.51
CA PHE A 485 43.96 1.28 -13.70
C PHE A 485 42.82 1.92 -14.49
N SER A 486 41.63 1.33 -14.38
CA SER A 486 40.37 1.94 -14.80
C SER A 486 39.57 2.26 -13.54
N SER A 487 39.29 3.54 -13.31
CA SER A 487 38.55 4.01 -12.14
C SER A 487 37.27 4.74 -12.56
N ALA A 488 36.20 4.55 -11.79
CA ALA A 488 34.98 5.33 -11.85
C ALA A 488 34.66 5.85 -10.45
N PHE A 489 34.05 7.03 -10.36
CA PHE A 489 33.52 7.55 -9.09
C PHE A 489 32.02 7.31 -8.94
N GLY A 490 31.37 6.84 -10.01
CA GLY A 490 29.95 6.58 -10.06
C GLY A 490 29.06 7.79 -9.77
N ALA A 491 27.88 7.53 -9.19
CA ALA A 491 26.83 8.51 -8.91
C ALA A 491 27.18 9.42 -7.71
N ASP A 492 28.09 8.98 -6.84
CA ASP A 492 28.65 9.70 -5.69
C ASP A 492 29.33 11.05 -6.03
N GLY A 493 29.64 11.28 -7.30
CA GLY A 493 30.29 12.48 -7.78
C GLY A 493 31.83 12.42 -7.70
N ALA A 494 32.50 13.53 -8.00
CA ALA A 494 33.95 13.50 -8.22
C ALA A 494 34.75 13.18 -6.94
N GLY A 495 35.51 12.08 -6.97
CA GLY A 495 36.47 11.69 -5.94
C GLY A 495 37.92 12.11 -6.24
N THR A 496 38.87 11.49 -5.52
CA THR A 496 40.31 11.71 -5.71
C THR A 496 41.03 10.39 -5.95
N LEU A 497 41.95 10.36 -6.93
CA LEU A 497 42.84 9.23 -7.16
C LEU A 497 44.22 9.50 -6.56
N THR A 498 44.79 8.51 -5.87
CA THR A 498 46.14 8.58 -5.31
C THR A 498 46.96 7.36 -5.71
N TYR A 499 48.20 7.58 -6.12
CA TYR A 499 49.15 6.52 -6.44
C TYR A 499 50.16 6.35 -5.32
N ALA A 500 50.41 5.10 -4.93
CA ALA A 500 51.39 4.75 -3.90
C ALA A 500 52.14 3.47 -4.29
N LEU A 501 53.40 3.37 -3.85
CA LEU A 501 54.20 2.15 -3.99
C LEU A 501 54.12 1.32 -2.72
N GLY A 502 54.07 0.00 -2.89
CA GLY A 502 54.18 -0.98 -1.82
C GLY A 502 55.18 -2.07 -2.20
N VAL A 503 55.90 -2.61 -1.21
CA VAL A 503 56.83 -3.73 -1.42
C VAL A 503 56.86 -4.62 -0.18
N THR A 504 57.02 -5.93 -0.38
CA THR A 504 57.38 -6.84 0.71
C THR A 504 58.87 -6.68 0.99
N ALA A 505 59.21 -6.18 2.18
CA ALA A 505 60.61 -5.99 2.55
C ALA A 505 61.38 -7.33 2.61
N GLY A 506 62.61 -7.33 2.11
CA GLY A 506 63.44 -8.53 2.06
C GLY A 506 64.32 -8.62 0.82
N PRO A 507 64.93 -9.79 0.55
CA PRO A 507 65.85 -9.95 -0.58
C PRO A 507 65.15 -9.67 -1.92
N SER A 508 65.74 -8.77 -2.73
CA SER A 508 65.26 -8.48 -4.09
C SER A 508 65.58 -9.61 -5.09
N GLY A 509 66.57 -10.46 -4.76
CA GLY A 509 67.18 -11.40 -5.70
C GLY A 509 68.35 -10.83 -6.49
N LEU A 510 68.60 -9.51 -6.40
CA LEU A 510 69.74 -8.85 -7.01
C LEU A 510 71.00 -8.93 -6.12
N THR A 511 72.17 -8.86 -6.75
CA THR A 511 73.48 -8.72 -6.11
C THR A 511 74.14 -7.47 -6.65
N ASP A 512 74.53 -6.55 -5.78
CA ASP A 512 75.25 -5.34 -6.17
C ASP A 512 76.62 -5.72 -6.75
N THR A 513 76.88 -5.30 -7.99
CA THR A 513 78.07 -5.71 -8.74
C THR A 513 79.36 -5.08 -8.19
N ALA A 514 79.25 -3.94 -7.50
CA ALA A 514 80.39 -3.23 -6.94
C ALA A 514 80.91 -3.85 -5.62
N THR A 515 80.00 -4.22 -4.72
CA THR A 515 80.33 -4.77 -3.40
C THR A 515 80.25 -6.30 -3.33
N GLY A 516 79.48 -6.92 -4.24
CA GLY A 516 79.15 -8.35 -4.19
C GLY A 516 78.12 -8.71 -3.12
N GLU A 517 77.47 -7.72 -2.50
CA GLU A 517 76.43 -7.93 -1.49
C GLU A 517 75.05 -8.15 -2.11
N ALA A 518 74.21 -8.95 -1.45
CA ALA A 518 72.80 -9.06 -1.81
C ALA A 518 72.08 -7.70 -1.62
N VAL A 519 71.09 -7.41 -2.45
CA VAL A 519 70.27 -6.18 -2.35
C VAL A 519 68.91 -6.52 -1.72
N ASN A 520 68.53 -5.82 -0.67
CA ASN A 520 67.25 -5.95 0.00
C ASN A 520 66.33 -4.77 -0.36
N LEU A 521 65.06 -5.06 -0.62
CA LEU A 521 64.00 -4.07 -0.80
C LEU A 521 63.48 -3.60 0.55
N SER A 522 63.15 -2.32 0.61
CA SER A 522 62.41 -1.72 1.72
C SER A 522 61.58 -0.55 1.22
N LEU A 523 60.50 -0.22 1.93
CA LEU A 523 59.74 1.01 1.71
C LEU A 523 60.29 2.09 2.66
N ASN A 524 60.87 3.15 2.11
CA ASN A 524 61.41 4.30 2.86
C ASN A 524 60.53 5.53 2.60
N GLY A 525 59.54 5.77 3.47
CA GLY A 525 58.53 6.78 3.22
C GLY A 525 57.61 6.36 2.07
N THR A 526 57.64 7.11 0.96
CA THR A 526 56.81 6.86 -0.24
C THR A 526 57.58 6.23 -1.39
N VAL A 527 58.86 5.89 -1.19
CA VAL A 527 59.72 5.29 -2.23
C VAL A 527 60.16 3.90 -1.83
N VAL A 528 60.36 3.03 -2.81
CA VAL A 528 60.97 1.71 -2.63
C VAL A 528 62.47 1.85 -2.88
N GLU A 529 63.29 1.41 -1.94
CA GLU A 529 64.75 1.42 -2.07
C GLU A 529 65.29 0.00 -2.11
N GLY A 530 66.22 -0.24 -3.03
CA GLY A 530 67.12 -1.39 -2.97
C GLY A 530 68.40 -1.00 -2.23
N ARG A 531 68.74 -1.68 -1.12
CA ARG A 531 69.97 -1.43 -0.35
C ARG A 531 70.82 -2.67 -0.15
N THR A 532 72.14 -2.53 -0.15
CA THR A 532 73.06 -3.66 0.14
C THR A 532 72.82 -4.22 1.54
N ALA A 533 72.81 -5.54 1.67
CA ALA A 533 72.34 -6.24 2.86
C ALA A 533 73.19 -6.01 4.11
N THR A 534 74.48 -5.71 3.96
CA THR A 534 75.42 -5.54 5.10
C THR A 534 75.85 -4.09 5.26
N THR A 535 76.21 -3.42 4.16
CA THR A 535 76.71 -2.03 4.18
C THR A 535 75.63 -0.96 4.08
N ASN A 536 74.37 -1.35 3.77
CA ASN A 536 73.21 -0.46 3.67
C ASN A 536 73.36 0.68 2.64
N LEU A 537 74.20 0.46 1.61
CA LEU A 537 74.38 1.37 0.49
C LEU A 537 73.13 1.34 -0.39
N LEU A 538 72.66 2.51 -0.81
CA LEU A 538 71.56 2.62 -1.77
C LEU A 538 72.03 2.17 -3.15
N VAL A 539 71.28 1.25 -3.76
CA VAL A 539 71.55 0.66 -5.07
C VAL A 539 70.62 1.25 -6.13
N PHE A 540 69.33 1.37 -5.82
CA PHE A 540 68.34 2.03 -6.68
C PHE A 540 67.16 2.55 -5.85
N THR A 541 66.40 3.48 -6.42
CA THR A 541 65.15 3.99 -5.86
C THR A 541 64.02 3.88 -6.89
N VAL A 542 62.85 3.40 -6.45
CA VAL A 542 61.61 3.50 -7.22
C VAL A 542 60.69 4.49 -6.52
N SER A 543 60.25 5.51 -7.26
CA SER A 543 59.35 6.56 -6.75
C SER A 543 58.10 6.66 -7.62
N VAL A 544 56.98 7.13 -7.05
CA VAL A 544 55.76 7.43 -7.79
C VAL A 544 55.33 8.86 -7.56
N ALA A 545 55.01 9.57 -8.64
CA ALA A 545 54.49 10.93 -8.60
C ALA A 545 52.95 10.95 -8.50
N ALA A 546 52.38 12.09 -8.11
CA ALA A 546 50.93 12.24 -7.96
C ALA A 546 50.15 12.03 -9.28
N ASN A 547 50.80 12.17 -10.43
CA ASN A 547 50.23 11.90 -11.75
C ASN A 547 50.36 10.42 -12.17
N GLY A 548 50.82 9.53 -11.28
CA GLY A 548 50.98 8.09 -11.55
C GLY A 548 52.20 7.73 -12.39
N ASP A 549 53.14 8.65 -12.61
CA ASP A 549 54.43 8.33 -13.20
C ASP A 549 55.32 7.64 -12.17
N VAL A 550 55.90 6.50 -12.55
CA VAL A 550 56.84 5.74 -11.73
C VAL A 550 58.23 5.90 -12.32
N THR A 551 59.18 6.27 -11.47
CA THR A 551 60.59 6.47 -11.84
C THR A 551 61.46 5.44 -11.14
N LEU A 552 62.29 4.73 -11.90
CA LEU A 552 63.41 3.91 -11.42
C LEU A 552 64.71 4.72 -11.64
N ASP A 553 65.37 5.05 -10.54
CA ASP A 553 66.70 5.70 -10.45
C ASP A 553 67.75 4.68 -10.00
#